data_AF-A0A1J4XXH2-F1
#
_entry.id   AF-A0A1J4XXH2-F1
#
_cell.length_a   1.000
_cell.length_b   1.000
_cell.length_c   1.000
_cell.angle_alpha   90.00
_cell.angle_beta   90.00
_cell.angle_gamma   90.00
#
_symmetry.space_group_name_H-M   'P 1'
#
loop_
_entity.id
_entity.type
_entity.pdbx_description
1 polymer ?
#
loop_
_entity_poly.entity_id
_entity_poly.type
_entity_poly.pdbx_seq_one_letter_code
_entity_poly.pdbx_strand_id
1 'polypeptide(L)'
;MVYNFSDFFQFLDRIGVLYVLVPFFLIFTIVFAILQKTNILGEHKKNLNVILSLILALAVVIPHVTGAYPPGGDVVNIINGALPGVSLVLVLIICTLLLLGIFGIDLKWMPFPGGILSLVAALVVIAIFGYSAGWWWGGGLPSTLSWLDDPDVQALVLIILVFAIVIGYITREPGDKEAAKTQKNFMESFGRMFGGGEK
;
A
#
# COMPACT_ATOMS: atom_id res chain seq x y z
N MET A 1 23.04 -31.52 -28.01
CA MET A 1 22.65 -30.81 -26.79
C MET A 1 21.32 -30.15 -27.06
N VAL A 2 20.26 -30.55 -26.35
CA VAL A 2 18.97 -29.87 -26.47
C VAL A 2 19.12 -28.58 -25.65
N TYR A 3 19.23 -27.44 -26.33
CA TYR A 3 19.17 -26.15 -25.65
C TYR A 3 17.78 -26.02 -25.06
N ASN A 4 17.66 -26.21 -23.76
CA ASN A 4 16.41 -25.97 -23.07
C ASN A 4 16.23 -24.45 -22.94
N PHE A 5 14.98 -23.98 -22.92
CA PHE A 5 14.68 -22.56 -22.73
C PHE A 5 15.31 -22.01 -21.44
N SER A 6 15.43 -22.85 -20.40
CA SER A 6 16.15 -22.51 -19.17
C SER A 6 17.63 -22.20 -19.40
N ASP A 7 18.32 -22.96 -20.26
CA ASP A 7 19.75 -22.77 -20.55
C ASP A 7 20.01 -21.41 -21.22
N PHE A 8 19.05 -20.94 -22.03
CA PHE A 8 19.11 -19.61 -22.64
C PHE A 8 19.02 -18.48 -21.60
N PHE A 9 18.13 -18.56 -20.61
CA PHE A 9 18.07 -17.55 -19.55
C PHE A 9 19.29 -17.59 -18.63
N GLN A 10 19.77 -18.79 -18.30
CA GLN A 10 21.02 -18.93 -17.53
C GLN A 10 22.20 -18.34 -18.29
N PHE A 11 22.24 -18.51 -19.62
CA PHE A 11 23.24 -17.85 -20.46
C PHE A 11 23.12 -16.32 -20.41
N LEU A 12 21.91 -15.77 -20.59
CA LEU A 12 21.66 -14.32 -20.53
C LEU A 12 22.00 -13.70 -19.17
N ASP A 13 21.69 -14.40 -18.09
CA ASP A 13 22.04 -14.00 -16.73
C ASP A 13 23.56 -14.01 -16.53
N ARG A 14 24.24 -15.07 -16.98
CA ARG A 14 25.69 -15.22 -16.85
C ARG A 14 26.48 -14.15 -17.61
N ILE A 15 26.01 -13.73 -18.79
CA ILE A 15 26.62 -12.62 -19.55
C ILE A 15 26.19 -11.24 -19.04
N GLY A 16 25.33 -11.21 -18.02
CA GLY A 16 24.87 -10.02 -17.32
C GLY A 16 23.90 -9.13 -18.08
N VAL A 17 23.26 -9.66 -19.13
CA VAL A 17 22.28 -8.90 -19.92
C VAL A 17 21.08 -8.50 -19.07
N LEU A 18 20.62 -9.38 -18.16
CA LEU A 18 19.49 -9.07 -17.28
C LEU A 18 19.83 -7.95 -16.28
N TYR A 19 21.05 -7.91 -15.73
CA TYR A 19 21.50 -6.86 -14.81
C TYR A 19 21.56 -5.47 -15.47
N VAL A 20 21.73 -5.40 -16.79
CA VAL A 20 21.71 -4.13 -17.55
C VAL A 20 20.29 -3.77 -18.00
N LEU A 21 19.57 -4.72 -18.58
CA LEU A 21 18.28 -4.46 -19.24
C LEU A 21 17.18 -4.08 -18.25
N VAL A 22 17.10 -4.74 -17.10
CA VAL A 22 16.03 -4.50 -16.11
C VAL A 22 16.05 -3.05 -15.62
N PRO A 23 17.16 -2.52 -15.07
CA PRO A 23 17.19 -1.13 -14.64
C PRO A 23 17.11 -0.16 -15.83
N PHE A 24 17.62 -0.53 -17.00
CA PHE A 24 17.47 0.27 -18.21
C PHE A 24 16.02 0.51 -18.60
N PHE A 25 15.21 -0.54 -18.71
CA PHE A 25 13.80 -0.40 -19.08
C PHE A 25 13.01 0.36 -18.01
N LEU A 26 13.36 0.20 -16.73
CA LEU A 26 12.75 0.93 -15.63
C LEU A 26 12.97 2.44 -15.78
N ILE A 27 14.24 2.88 -15.85
CA ILE A 27 14.57 4.31 -15.97
C ILE A 27 14.07 4.89 -17.28
N PHE A 28 14.27 4.18 -18.40
CA PHE A 28 13.80 4.61 -19.72
C PHE A 28 12.30 4.87 -19.71
N THR A 29 11.51 3.91 -19.23
CA THR A 29 10.05 4.00 -19.22
C THR A 29 9.56 5.14 -18.33
N ILE A 30 10.12 5.29 -17.12
CA ILE A 30 9.73 6.35 -16.18
C ILE A 30 10.04 7.72 -16.77
N VAL A 31 11.27 7.93 -17.25
CA VAL A 31 11.69 9.22 -17.82
C VAL A 31 10.88 9.52 -19.08
N PHE A 32 10.71 8.55 -19.97
CA PHE A 32 9.91 8.71 -21.18
C PHE A 32 8.46 9.10 -20.84
N ALA A 33 7.84 8.40 -19.88
CA ALA A 33 6.47 8.68 -19.46
C ALA A 33 6.33 10.09 -18.85
N ILE A 34 7.29 10.53 -18.03
CA ILE A 34 7.29 11.87 -17.44
C ILE A 34 7.44 12.94 -18.53
N LEU A 35 8.41 12.80 -19.44
CA LEU A 35 8.62 13.74 -20.56
C LEU A 35 7.38 13.83 -21.45
N GLN A 36 6.74 12.69 -21.72
CA GLN A 36 5.53 12.62 -22.53
C GLN A 36 4.31 13.22 -21.83
N LYS A 37 4.16 13.02 -20.51
CA LYS A 37 3.04 13.55 -19.74
C LYS A 37 3.15 15.06 -19.49
N THR A 38 4.37 15.55 -19.32
CA THR A 38 4.64 16.97 -19.02
C THR A 38 4.80 17.84 -20.26
N ASN A 39 4.99 17.25 -21.45
CA ASN A 39 5.25 17.97 -22.71
C ASN A 39 6.38 19.00 -22.59
N ILE A 40 7.41 18.73 -21.78
CA ILE A 40 8.47 19.70 -21.47
C ILE A 40 9.29 20.12 -22.70
N LEU A 41 9.43 19.24 -23.70
CA LEU A 41 10.13 19.52 -24.95
C LEU A 41 9.20 20.11 -26.03
N GLY A 42 7.96 20.42 -25.68
CA GLY A 42 6.91 20.86 -26.60
C GLY A 42 5.97 19.74 -27.03
N GLU A 43 4.81 20.13 -27.56
CA GLU A 43 3.79 19.19 -28.01
C GLU A 43 4.26 18.35 -29.21
N HIS A 44 3.85 17.09 -29.25
CA HIS A 44 4.13 16.13 -30.32
C HIS A 44 5.63 15.79 -30.57
N LYS A 45 6.55 16.14 -29.65
CA LYS A 45 7.98 15.81 -29.74
C LYS A 45 8.35 14.41 -29.22
N LYS A 46 7.58 13.38 -29.61
CA LYS A 46 7.78 12.00 -29.13
C LYS A 46 9.18 11.46 -29.45
N ASN A 47 9.71 11.77 -30.63
CA ASN A 47 11.06 11.38 -31.04
C ASN A 47 12.14 11.95 -30.10
N LEU A 48 12.04 13.22 -29.71
CA LEU A 48 12.97 13.83 -28.76
C LEU A 48 12.81 13.22 -27.36
N ASN A 49 11.58 12.96 -26.93
CA ASN A 49 11.31 12.29 -25.65
C ASN A 49 11.98 10.91 -25.62
N VAL A 50 11.90 10.11 -26.69
CA VAL A 50 12.57 8.79 -26.79
C VAL A 50 14.09 8.94 -26.72
N ILE A 51 14.68 9.84 -27.50
CA ILE A 51 16.14 10.02 -27.53
C ILE A 51 16.64 10.49 -26.15
N LEU A 52 15.96 11.45 -25.54
CA LEU A 52 16.38 11.99 -24.24
C LEU A 52 16.24 10.94 -23.12
N SER A 53 15.13 10.21 -23.09
CA SER A 53 14.95 9.11 -22.13
C SER A 53 15.96 7.98 -22.33
N LEU A 54 16.35 7.66 -23.56
CA LEU A 54 17.43 6.72 -23.86
C LEU A 54 18.77 7.20 -23.30
N ILE A 55 19.15 8.45 -23.56
CA ILE A 55 20.40 9.05 -23.06
C ILE A 55 20.42 9.04 -21.53
N LEU A 56 19.33 9.46 -20.89
CA LEU A 56 19.24 9.50 -19.43
C LEU A 56 19.25 8.10 -18.81
N ALA A 57 18.57 7.13 -19.42
CA ALA A 57 18.60 5.74 -18.96
C ALA A 57 20.02 5.15 -19.03
N LEU A 58 20.72 5.34 -20.15
CA LEU A 58 22.12 4.88 -20.27
C LEU A 58 23.04 5.60 -19.27
N ALA A 59 22.86 6.90 -19.07
CA ALA A 59 23.64 7.69 -18.12
C ALA A 59 23.47 7.22 -16.66
N VAL A 60 22.32 6.62 -16.31
CA VAL A 60 22.06 6.06 -14.99
C VAL A 60 22.50 4.59 -14.88
N VAL A 61 22.26 3.79 -15.91
CA VAL A 61 22.53 2.35 -15.88
C VAL A 61 24.01 2.04 -15.99
N ILE A 62 24.77 2.77 -16.81
CA ILE A 62 26.21 2.49 -16.99
C ILE A 62 26.96 2.62 -15.66
N PRO A 63 26.82 3.71 -14.87
CA PRO A 63 27.49 3.82 -13.58
C PRO A 63 26.97 2.83 -12.53
N HIS A 64 25.70 2.41 -12.61
CA HIS A 64 25.13 1.37 -11.75
C HIS A 64 25.82 0.03 -11.98
N VAL A 65 25.91 -0.41 -13.24
CA VAL A 65 26.49 -1.71 -13.60
C VAL A 65 28.00 -1.73 -13.45
N THR A 66 28.67 -0.61 -13.71
CA THR A 66 30.14 -0.51 -13.55
C THR A 66 30.57 -0.21 -12.11
N GLY A 67 29.64 0.05 -11.20
CA GLY A 67 29.94 0.40 -9.80
C GLY A 67 30.64 1.76 -9.64
N ALA A 68 30.43 2.68 -10.59
CA ALA A 68 31.07 4.00 -10.60
C ALA A 68 30.33 5.04 -9.74
N TYR A 69 29.19 4.69 -9.14
CA TYR A 69 28.49 5.57 -8.20
C TYR A 69 29.26 5.72 -6.87
N PRO A 70 29.26 6.91 -6.25
CA PRO A 70 29.74 7.05 -4.88
C PRO A 70 28.87 6.22 -3.92
N PRO A 71 29.39 5.83 -2.74
CA PRO A 71 28.63 5.07 -1.75
C PRO A 71 27.28 5.74 -1.42
N GLY A 72 26.19 5.00 -1.60
CA GLY A 72 24.83 5.49 -1.38
C GLY A 72 24.25 6.40 -2.48
N GLY A 73 25.00 6.70 -3.54
CA GLY A 73 24.54 7.55 -4.65
C GLY A 73 23.92 6.80 -5.83
N ASP A 74 23.78 5.49 -5.73
CA ASP A 74 23.24 4.66 -6.81
C ASP A 74 21.73 4.86 -6.95
N VAL A 75 21.35 5.55 -8.02
CA VAL A 75 19.95 5.92 -8.33
C VAL A 75 19.07 4.67 -8.54
N VAL A 76 19.61 3.60 -9.13
CA VAL A 76 18.84 2.38 -9.39
C VAL A 76 18.53 1.69 -8.07
N ASN A 77 19.50 1.61 -7.16
CA ASN A 77 19.28 1.02 -5.83
C ASN A 77 18.29 1.85 -5.00
N ILE A 78 18.39 3.18 -5.06
CA ILE A 78 17.43 4.08 -4.40
C ILE A 78 16.01 3.85 -4.93
N ILE A 79 15.84 3.77 -6.25
CA ILE A 79 14.54 3.51 -6.87
C ILE A 79 14.03 2.13 -6.48
N ASN A 80 14.84 1.08 -6.55
CA ASN A 80 14.44 -0.27 -6.15
C ASN A 80 14.06 -0.35 -4.65
N GLY A 81 14.71 0.43 -3.79
CA GLY A 81 14.33 0.57 -2.39
C GLY A 81 13.03 1.36 -2.18
N ALA A 82 12.76 2.37 -3.01
CA ALA A 82 11.57 3.21 -2.91
C ALA A 82 10.32 2.60 -3.57
N LEU A 83 10.49 1.79 -4.63
CA LEU A 83 9.40 1.23 -5.43
C LEU A 83 8.37 0.45 -4.59
N PRO A 84 8.76 -0.48 -3.70
CA PRO A 84 7.80 -1.19 -2.86
C PRO A 84 6.95 -0.25 -2.02
N GLY A 85 7.57 0.78 -1.43
CA GLY A 85 6.87 1.78 -0.62
C GLY A 85 5.89 2.62 -1.46
N VAL A 86 6.31 3.10 -2.63
CA VAL A 86 5.44 3.87 -3.53
C VAL A 86 4.28 3.02 -4.05
N SER A 87 4.54 1.77 -4.45
CA SER A 87 3.51 0.83 -4.90
C SER A 87 2.50 0.55 -3.79
N LEU A 88 2.96 0.34 -2.55
CA LEU A 88 2.10 0.13 -1.39
C LEU A 88 1.19 1.34 -1.15
N VAL A 89 1.74 2.56 -1.17
CA VAL A 89 0.97 3.80 -1.02
C VAL A 89 -0.07 3.96 -2.14
N LEU A 90 0.31 3.67 -3.38
CA LEU A 90 -0.60 3.76 -4.52
C LEU A 90 -1.76 2.77 -4.39
N VAL A 91 -1.47 1.53 -4.00
CA VAL A 91 -2.51 0.52 -3.73
C VAL A 91 -3.40 0.95 -2.57
N LEU A 92 -2.84 1.47 -1.47
CA LEU A 92 -3.60 2.02 -0.33
C LEU A 92 -4.58 3.10 -0.79
N ILE A 93 -4.11 4.06 -1.59
CA ILE A 93 -4.95 5.14 -2.12
C ILE A 93 -6.08 4.58 -2.99
N ILE A 94 -5.77 3.65 -3.90
CA ILE A 94 -6.78 3.03 -4.78
C ILE A 94 -7.80 2.26 -3.95
N CYS A 95 -7.37 1.41 -3.01
CA CYS A 95 -8.26 0.66 -2.13
C CYS A 95 -9.14 1.60 -1.30
N THR A 96 -8.58 2.68 -0.77
CA THR A 96 -9.34 3.70 -0.03
C THR A 96 -10.39 4.34 -0.95
N LEU A 97 -10.00 4.85 -2.12
CA LEU A 97 -10.94 5.45 -3.07
C LEU A 97 -12.05 4.48 -3.51
N LEU A 98 -11.73 3.18 -3.69
CA LEU A 98 -12.72 2.16 -3.99
C LEU A 98 -13.72 1.98 -2.85
N LEU A 99 -13.27 1.93 -1.59
CA LEU A 99 -14.18 1.83 -0.44
C LEU A 99 -15.04 3.09 -0.31
N LEU A 100 -14.46 4.28 -0.40
CA LEU A 100 -15.23 5.54 -0.37
C LEU A 100 -16.27 5.59 -1.50
N GLY A 101 -15.90 5.10 -2.69
CA GLY A 101 -16.79 5.01 -3.85
C GLY A 101 -17.92 3.98 -3.68
N ILE A 102 -17.63 2.78 -3.16
CA ILE A 102 -18.62 1.72 -2.92
C ILE A 102 -19.62 2.13 -1.85
N PHE A 103 -19.16 2.76 -0.77
CA PHE A 103 -20.02 3.18 0.32
C PHE A 103 -20.72 4.52 0.06
N GLY A 104 -20.51 5.14 -1.11
CA GLY A 104 -21.22 6.33 -1.55
C GLY A 104 -21.12 7.48 -0.56
N ILE A 105 -19.90 7.80 -0.09
CA ILE A 105 -19.73 8.99 0.76
C ILE A 105 -19.99 10.23 -0.10
N ASP A 106 -21.24 10.69 -0.09
CA ASP A 106 -21.54 12.08 -0.40
C ASP A 106 -20.99 12.94 0.74
N LEU A 107 -19.87 13.61 0.48
CA LEU A 107 -19.23 14.59 1.39
C LEU A 107 -20.17 15.77 1.77
N LYS A 108 -21.39 15.79 1.24
CA LYS A 108 -22.45 16.73 1.59
C LYS A 108 -23.33 16.15 2.70
N TRP A 109 -22.94 16.44 3.93
CA TRP A 109 -23.86 16.66 5.06
C TRP A 109 -25.00 15.63 5.26
N MET A 110 -24.77 14.54 6.00
CA MET A 110 -25.85 13.98 6.84
C MET A 110 -25.35 13.09 7.99
N PRO A 111 -25.99 13.13 9.19
CA PRO A 111 -25.59 12.38 10.36
C PRO A 111 -26.23 10.99 10.37
N PHE A 112 -25.68 10.00 9.66
CA PHE A 112 -26.09 8.59 9.75
C PHE A 112 -24.90 7.63 9.46
N PRO A 113 -24.95 6.36 9.92
CA PRO A 113 -23.80 5.49 10.24
C PRO A 113 -22.99 4.98 9.03
N GLY A 114 -23.39 5.29 7.79
CA GLY A 114 -22.63 4.95 6.58
C GLY A 114 -21.31 5.72 6.45
N GLY A 115 -21.29 6.99 6.89
CA GLY A 115 -20.06 7.79 6.93
C GLY A 115 -19.07 7.28 7.98
N ILE A 116 -19.56 6.79 9.12
CA ILE A 116 -18.71 6.21 10.17
C ILE A 116 -18.14 4.88 9.69
N LEU A 117 -18.94 4.02 9.05
CA LEU A 117 -18.48 2.72 8.56
C LEU A 117 -17.38 2.85 7.51
N SER A 118 -17.52 3.80 6.58
CA SER A 118 -16.53 4.05 5.53
C SER A 118 -15.26 4.73 6.06
N LEU A 119 -15.37 5.59 7.08
CA LEU A 119 -14.22 6.16 7.79
C LEU A 119 -13.47 5.09 8.59
N VAL A 120 -14.18 4.17 9.26
CA VAL A 120 -13.59 3.01 9.94
C VAL A 120 -12.91 2.09 8.92
N ALA A 121 -13.53 1.82 7.77
CA ALA A 121 -12.92 1.01 6.71
C ALA A 121 -11.64 1.66 6.15
N ALA A 122 -11.65 2.98 5.93
CA ALA A 122 -10.47 3.72 5.51
C ALA A 122 -9.35 3.66 6.57
N LEU A 123 -9.69 3.84 7.85
CA LEU A 123 -8.73 3.70 8.96
C LEU A 123 -8.16 2.28 9.05
N VAL A 124 -8.97 1.25 8.86
CA VAL A 124 -8.53 -0.16 8.84
C VAL A 124 -7.57 -0.40 7.67
N VAL A 125 -7.87 0.10 6.46
CA VAL A 125 -6.95 -0.01 5.31
C VAL A 125 -5.63 0.72 5.59
N ILE A 126 -5.67 1.94 6.13
CA ILE A 126 -4.47 2.68 6.51
C ILE A 126 -3.67 1.91 7.57
N ALA A 127 -4.34 1.29 8.55
CA ALA A 127 -3.68 0.50 9.58
C ALA A 127 -2.98 -0.74 9.00
N ILE A 128 -3.68 -1.52 8.15
CA ILE A 128 -3.14 -2.73 7.50
C ILE A 128 -1.94 -2.38 6.62
N PHE A 129 -2.10 -1.40 5.74
CA PHE A 129 -1.02 -1.02 4.82
C PHE A 129 0.12 -0.31 5.55
N GLY A 130 -0.16 0.51 6.57
CA GLY A 130 0.89 1.12 7.39
C GLY A 130 1.69 0.10 8.20
N TYR A 131 1.04 -0.97 8.69
CA TYR A 131 1.75 -2.10 9.31
C TYR A 131 2.62 -2.82 8.29
N SER A 132 2.07 -3.15 7.11
CA SER A 132 2.81 -3.81 6.02
C SER A 132 3.99 -2.97 5.51
N ALA A 133 3.86 -1.64 5.51
CA ALA A 133 4.92 -0.70 5.12
C ALA A 133 5.99 -0.50 6.21
N GLY A 134 5.82 -1.07 7.40
CA GLY A 134 6.69 -0.84 8.55
C GLY A 134 6.63 0.60 9.09
N TRP A 135 5.59 1.38 8.75
CA TRP A 135 5.40 2.75 9.25
C TRP A 135 5.11 2.77 10.74
N TRP A 136 4.51 1.69 11.25
CA TRP A 136 4.23 1.52 12.67
C TRP A 136 5.44 0.85 13.35
N TRP A 137 6.08 1.61 14.24
CA TRP A 137 7.14 1.19 15.16
C TRP A 137 8.11 0.10 14.65
N GLY A 138 8.75 0.33 13.49
CA GLY A 138 9.97 -0.39 13.11
C GLY A 138 9.82 -1.91 12.99
N GLY A 139 8.63 -2.40 12.62
CA GLY A 139 8.39 -3.83 12.38
C GLY A 139 8.05 -4.62 13.64
N GLY A 140 7.54 -3.98 14.69
CA GLY A 140 7.02 -4.69 15.86
C GLY A 140 5.90 -3.92 16.54
N LEU A 141 4.91 -4.66 17.03
CA LEU A 141 3.88 -4.12 17.92
C LEU A 141 4.52 -3.66 19.24
N PRO A 142 3.89 -2.74 20.01
CA PRO A 142 4.30 -2.44 21.38
C PRO A 142 4.56 -3.74 22.14
N SER A 143 5.52 -3.79 23.06
CA SER A 143 5.91 -5.05 23.73
C SER A 143 4.73 -5.83 24.35
N THR A 144 3.66 -5.12 24.72
CA THR A 144 2.38 -5.67 25.20
C THR A 144 1.52 -6.37 24.15
N LEU A 145 1.74 -6.09 22.87
CA LEU A 145 1.05 -6.62 21.69
C LEU A 145 1.96 -7.47 20.79
N SER A 146 3.19 -7.76 21.21
CA SER A 146 4.13 -8.64 20.48
C SER A 146 3.57 -10.04 20.17
N TRP A 147 2.56 -10.50 20.90
CA TRP A 147 1.83 -11.74 20.64
C TRP A 147 0.99 -11.72 19.35
N LEU A 148 0.70 -10.53 18.79
CA LEU A 148 0.02 -10.37 17.50
C LEU A 148 0.99 -10.31 16.31
N ASP A 149 2.30 -10.33 16.56
CA ASP A 149 3.33 -10.27 15.50
C ASP A 149 3.54 -11.64 14.84
N ASP A 150 2.99 -12.70 15.45
CA ASP A 150 2.94 -14.03 14.86
C ASP A 150 1.89 -14.07 13.73
N PRO A 151 2.28 -14.42 12.48
CA PRO A 151 1.38 -14.46 11.33
C PRO A 151 0.16 -15.36 11.53
N ASP A 152 0.31 -16.46 12.26
CA ASP A 152 -0.75 -17.43 12.49
C ASP A 152 -1.79 -16.87 13.46
N VAL A 153 -1.32 -16.20 14.52
CA VAL A 153 -2.20 -15.51 15.48
C VAL A 153 -2.90 -14.34 14.81
N GLN A 154 -2.20 -13.58 13.96
CA GLN A 154 -2.78 -12.47 13.21
C GLN A 154 -3.88 -12.95 12.26
N ALA A 155 -3.65 -14.03 11.53
CA ALA A 155 -4.66 -14.63 10.65
C ALA A 155 -5.87 -15.13 11.44
N LEU A 156 -5.67 -15.79 12.57
CA LEU A 156 -6.75 -16.28 13.42
C LEU A 156 -7.59 -15.15 14.03
N VAL A 157 -6.93 -14.10 14.54
CA VAL A 157 -7.60 -12.90 15.06
C VAL A 157 -8.39 -12.20 13.97
N LEU A 158 -7.84 -12.09 12.76
CA LEU A 158 -8.51 -11.49 11.62
C LEU A 158 -9.74 -12.30 11.19
N ILE A 159 -9.62 -13.63 11.16
CA ILE A 159 -10.76 -14.53 10.88
C ILE A 159 -11.85 -14.33 11.93
N ILE A 160 -11.52 -14.33 13.22
CA ILE A 160 -12.50 -14.13 14.30
C ILE A 160 -13.17 -12.75 14.18
N LEU A 161 -12.40 -11.70 13.88
CA LEU A 161 -12.91 -10.35 13.75
C LEU A 161 -13.85 -10.21 12.54
N VAL A 162 -13.45 -10.71 11.38
CA VAL A 162 -14.31 -10.72 10.17
C VAL A 162 -15.56 -11.54 10.43
N PHE A 163 -15.42 -12.70 11.06
CA PHE A 163 -16.55 -13.57 11.39
C PHE A 163 -17.53 -12.89 12.37
N ALA A 164 -17.03 -12.20 13.40
CA ALA A 164 -17.84 -11.43 14.34
C ALA A 164 -18.56 -10.26 13.66
N ILE A 165 -17.90 -9.55 12.73
CA ILE A 165 -18.52 -8.48 11.94
C ILE A 165 -19.61 -9.04 11.03
N VAL A 166 -19.33 -10.14 10.31
CA VAL A 166 -20.29 -10.78 9.40
C VAL A 166 -21.50 -11.28 10.17
N ILE A 167 -21.30 -11.99 11.29
CA ILE A 167 -22.40 -12.43 12.16
C ILE A 167 -23.16 -11.22 12.67
N GLY A 168 -22.50 -10.22 13.27
CA GLY A 168 -23.18 -9.04 13.80
C GLY A 168 -23.92 -8.21 12.76
N TYR A 169 -23.49 -8.27 11.49
CA TYR A 169 -24.19 -7.66 10.37
C TYR A 169 -25.39 -8.49 9.90
N ILE A 170 -25.24 -9.81 9.81
CA ILE A 170 -26.31 -10.73 9.38
C ILE A 170 -27.39 -10.87 10.45
N THR A 171 -27.03 -10.91 11.73
CA THR A 171 -27.97 -11.04 12.84
C THR A 171 -28.65 -9.72 13.20
N ARG A 172 -28.31 -8.61 12.54
CA ARG A 172 -29.00 -7.34 12.71
C ARG A 172 -30.32 -7.37 11.94
N GLU A 173 -31.41 -7.67 12.64
CA GLU A 173 -32.74 -7.53 12.07
C GLU A 173 -33.07 -6.05 11.80
N PRO A 174 -33.66 -5.71 10.63
CA PRO A 174 -33.98 -4.35 10.26
C PRO A 174 -35.21 -3.86 11.06
N GLY A 175 -34.97 -3.41 12.29
CA GLY A 175 -36.03 -2.79 13.08
C GLY A 175 -35.78 -2.68 14.58
N ASP A 176 -34.72 -3.27 15.13
CA ASP A 176 -34.71 -3.47 16.57
C ASP A 176 -34.16 -2.28 17.37
N LYS A 177 -35.10 -1.45 17.86
CA LYS A 177 -34.85 -0.35 18.81
C LYS A 177 -34.26 -0.85 20.15
N GLU A 178 -34.24 -2.15 20.39
CA GLU A 178 -33.58 -2.81 21.54
C GLU A 178 -32.04 -2.76 21.45
N ALA A 179 -31.45 -2.85 20.25
CA ALA A 179 -29.99 -2.84 20.08
C ALA A 179 -29.39 -1.47 20.46
N ALA A 180 -30.09 -0.39 20.12
CA ALA A 180 -29.73 0.97 20.54
C ALA A 180 -29.88 1.17 22.06
N LYS A 181 -30.86 0.50 22.69
CA LYS A 181 -31.09 0.53 24.14
C LYS A 181 -30.01 -0.25 24.90
N THR A 182 -29.63 -1.41 24.41
CA THR A 182 -28.61 -2.27 25.00
C THR A 182 -27.22 -1.62 24.90
N GLN A 183 -26.90 -1.01 23.75
CA GLN A 183 -25.66 -0.28 23.57
C GLN A 183 -25.57 0.96 24.47
N LYS A 184 -26.69 1.68 24.66
CA LYS A 184 -26.78 2.83 25.58
C LYS A 184 -26.63 2.40 27.06
N ASN A 185 -27.27 1.30 27.45
CA ASN A 185 -27.16 0.74 28.81
C ASN A 185 -25.74 0.22 29.11
N PHE A 186 -25.06 -0.35 28.11
CA PHE A 186 -23.68 -0.79 28.24
C PHE A 186 -22.72 0.41 28.38
N MET A 187 -22.93 1.47 27.59
CA MET A 187 -22.14 2.70 27.65
C MET A 187 -22.32 3.44 29.00
N GLU A 188 -23.54 3.48 29.54
CA GLU A 188 -23.83 4.05 30.87
C GLU A 188 -23.24 3.20 32.01
N SER A 189 -23.30 1.87 31.90
CA SER A 189 -22.73 0.97 32.91
C SER A 189 -21.21 1.03 32.93
N PHE A 190 -20.58 1.13 31.76
CA PHE A 190 -19.15 1.30 31.61
C PHE A 190 -18.69 2.69 32.08
N GLY A 191 -19.44 3.75 31.74
CA GLY A 191 -19.20 5.10 32.23
C GLY A 191 -19.35 5.24 33.75
N ARG A 192 -20.25 4.49 34.39
CA ARG A 192 -20.35 4.42 35.85
C ARG A 192 -19.23 3.62 36.50
N MET A 193 -18.72 2.60 35.81
CA MET A 193 -17.61 1.77 36.31
C MET A 193 -16.25 2.49 36.18
N PHE A 194 -16.10 3.39 35.21
CA PHE A 194 -14.89 4.20 35.01
C PHE A 194 -15.00 5.66 35.48
N GLY A 195 -16.20 6.15 35.80
CA GLY A 195 -16.48 7.54 36.22
C GLY A 195 -16.93 7.71 37.67
N GLY A 196 -16.67 6.73 38.54
CA GLY A 196 -17.13 6.74 39.94
C GLY A 196 -16.24 7.55 40.89
N GLY A 197 -16.52 8.84 41.03
CA GLY A 197 -16.13 9.72 42.16
C GLY A 197 -16.32 11.18 41.76
N GLU A 198 -17.14 12.03 42.39
CA GLU A 198 -17.66 12.07 43.75
C GLU A 198 -19.06 12.72 43.80
N LYS A 199 -19.62 12.69 45.01
CA LYS A 199 -20.71 13.54 45.51
C LYS A 199 -20.44 15.02 45.32
#